data_AF-A0A538IGS6-F1
#
_entry.id   AF-A0A538IGS6-F1
#
_cell.length_a   1.000
_cell.length_b   1.000
_cell.length_c   1.000
_cell.angle_alpha   90.00
_cell.angle_beta   90.00
_cell.angle_gamma   90.00
#
_symmetry.space_group_name_H-M   'P 1'
#
loop_
_entity.id
_entity.type
_entity.pdbx_description
1 polymer ?
#
loop_
_entity_poly.entity_id
_entity_poly.type
_entity_poly.pdbx_seq_one_letter_code
_entity_poly.pdbx_strand_id
1 'polypeptide(L)' 'MEPLPDLATLSDEDLKKLIDELTHEEQEVSYRRRLLHGKIDILRAELVARLHETEGRSVLETVDVDSLTAILTGKAAPPA' A
#
# COMPACT_ATOMS: atom_id res chain seq x y z
N MET A 1 13.33 16.92 6.54
CA MET A 1 14.66 16.35 6.33
C MET A 1 15.59 17.03 7.29
N GLU A 2 16.30 16.25 8.11
CA GLU A 2 17.41 16.80 8.88
C GLU A 2 18.49 17.29 7.90
N PRO A 3 19.05 18.50 8.09
CA PRO A 3 20.10 18.99 7.22
C PRO A 3 21.35 18.10 7.34
N LEU A 4 22.03 17.86 6.21
CA LEU A 4 23.33 17.18 6.25
C LEU A 4 24.31 17.99 7.11
N PRO A 5 25.20 17.31 7.85
CA PRO A 5 26.29 18.00 8.54
C PRO A 5 27.20 18.72 7.54
N ASP A 6 28.00 19.68 8.02
CA ASP A 6 29.01 20.33 7.16
C ASP A 6 30.09 19.32 6.77
N LEU A 7 29.95 18.77 5.56
CA LEU A 7 30.79 17.70 5.03
C LEU A 7 32.27 18.11 4.92
N ALA A 8 32.55 19.42 4.78
CA ALA A 8 33.93 19.91 4.67
C ALA A 8 34.71 19.80 5.99
N THR A 9 34.00 19.57 7.11
CA THR A 9 34.59 19.43 8.45
C THR A 9 34.82 17.98 8.87
N LEU A 10 34.33 17.02 8.09
CA LEU A 10 34.44 15.59 8.38
C LEU A 10 35.75 15.01 7.84
N SER A 11 36.32 14.05 8.58
CA SER A 11 37.44 13.25 8.06
C SER A 11 36.96 12.26 7.00
N ASP A 12 37.88 11.72 6.20
CA ASP A 12 37.56 10.65 5.25
C ASP A 12 36.95 9.40 5.91
N GLU A 13 37.34 9.11 7.16
CA GLU A 13 36.78 8.00 7.94
C GLU A 13 35.34 8.29 8.36
N ASP A 14 35.08 9.50 8.86
CA ASP A 14 33.74 9.93 9.24
C ASP A 14 32.80 9.99 8.03
N LEU A 15 33.30 10.43 6.88
CA LEU A 15 32.55 10.43 5.62
C LEU A 15 32.17 9.02 5.18
N LYS A 16 33.09 8.06 5.24
CA LYS A 16 32.79 6.65 4.90
C LYS A 16 31.73 6.08 5.83
N LYS A 17 31.87 6.33 7.14
CA LYS A 17 30.89 5.88 8.13
C LYS A 17 29.51 6.48 7.87
N LEU A 18 29.43 7.78 7.59
CA LEU A 18 28.17 8.45 7.26
C LEU A 18 27.52 7.88 5.99
N ILE A 19 28.33 7.59 4.96
CA ILE A 19 27.84 6.94 3.74
C ILE A 19 27.28 5.55 4.05
N ASP A 20 27.97 4.74 4.85
CA ASP A 20 27.54 3.39 5.22
C ASP A 20 26.22 3.43 6.01
N GLU A 21 26.10 4.35 6.97
CA GLU A 21 24.88 4.57 7.76
C GLU A 21 23.69 4.97 6.87
N LEU A 22 23.85 6.02 6.04
CA LEU A 22 22.79 6.49 5.15
C LEU A 22 22.42 5.44 4.10
N THR A 23 23.39 4.65 3.62
CA THR A 23 23.13 3.55 2.68
C THR A 23 22.30 2.46 3.33
N HIS A 24 22.60 2.11 4.59
CA HIS A 24 21.80 1.13 5.32
C HIS A 24 20.36 1.63 5.55
N GLU A 25 20.19 2.89 5.96
CA GLU A 25 18.87 3.49 6.13
C GLU A 25 18.07 3.52 4.82
N GLU A 26 18.72 3.89 3.71
CA GLU A 26 18.10 3.86 2.37
C GLU A 26 17.63 2.46 2.02
N GLN A 27 18.46 1.44 2.25
CA GLN A 27 18.13 0.05 1.95
C GLN A 27 16.88 -0.42 2.71
N GLU A 28 16.76 -0.06 3.99
CA GLU A 28 15.60 -0.36 4.83
C GLU A 28 14.33 0.30 4.30
N VAL A 29 14.41 1.59 3.93
CA VAL A 29 13.28 2.32 3.32
C VAL A 29 12.89 1.69 1.99
N SER A 30 13.87 1.37 1.14
CA SER A 30 13.67 0.74 -0.15
C SER A 30 13.06 -0.66 -0.02
N TYR A 31 13.44 -1.43 1.00
CA TYR A 31 12.84 -2.73 1.31
C TYR A 31 11.36 -2.60 1.66
N ARG A 32 11.01 -1.70 2.59
CA ARG A 32 9.62 -1.43 2.97
C ARG A 32 8.78 -0.95 1.79
N ARG A 33 9.33 -0.07 0.95
CA ARG A 33 8.68 0.40 -0.28
C ARG A 33 8.35 -0.75 -1.21
N ARG A 34 9.31 -1.65 -1.49
CA ARG A 34 9.08 -2.81 -2.37
C ARG A 34 8.01 -3.76 -1.82
N LEU A 35 8.01 -4.01 -0.51
CA LEU A 35 7.00 -4.86 0.13
C LEU A 35 5.59 -4.27 -0.01
N LEU A 36 5.45 -2.96 0.23
CA LEU A 36 4.17 -2.25 0.07
C LEU A 36 3.70 -2.26 -1.38
N HIS A 37 4.58 -1.95 -2.33
CA HIS A 37 4.25 -1.99 -3.76
C HIS A 37 3.82 -3.40 -4.19
N GLY A 38 4.52 -4.44 -3.76
CA GLY A 38 4.12 -5.83 -4.06
C GLY A 38 2.72 -6.16 -3.55
N LYS A 39 2.36 -5.72 -2.33
CA LYS A 39 1.00 -5.88 -1.80
C LYS A 39 -0.04 -5.11 -2.62
N ILE A 40 0.26 -3.86 -2.99
CA ILE A 40 -0.62 -3.04 -3.82
C ILE A 40 -0.84 -3.69 -5.19
N ASP A 41 0.21 -4.21 -5.81
CA ASP A 41 0.15 -4.82 -7.13
C ASP A 41 -0.66 -6.12 -7.11
N ILE A 42 -0.52 -6.95 -6.06
CA ILE A 42 -1.37 -8.13 -5.85
C ILE A 42 -2.85 -7.72 -5.75
N LEU A 43 -3.17 -6.73 -4.90
CA LEU A 43 -4.54 -6.27 -4.73
C LEU A 43 -5.12 -5.66 -6.01
N ARG A 44 -4.30 -4.93 -6.78
CA ARG A 44 -4.71 -4.36 -8.06
C ARG A 44 -4.97 -5.45 -9.09
N ALA A 45 -4.13 -6.48 -9.16
CA ALA A 45 -4.32 -7.62 -10.05
C ALA A 45 -5.61 -8.37 -9.73
N GLU A 46 -5.88 -8.63 -8.44
CA GLU A 46 -7.11 -9.27 -7.97
C GLU A 46 -8.36 -8.44 -8.30
N LEU A 47 -8.31 -7.12 -8.11
CA LEU A 47 -9.42 -6.22 -8.48
C LEU A 47 -9.71 -6.30 -9.98
N VAL A 48 -8.67 -6.27 -10.83
CA VAL A 48 -8.82 -6.38 -12.28
C VAL A 48 -9.39 -7.74 -12.69
N ALA A 49 -8.92 -8.82 -12.06
CA ALA A 49 -9.44 -10.17 -12.31
C ALA A 49 -10.94 -10.27 -12.00
N ARG A 50 -11.38 -9.76 -10.83
CA ARG A 50 -12.79 -9.74 -10.44
C ARG A 50 -13.65 -8.87 -11.36
N LEU A 51 -13.15 -7.71 -11.77
CA LEU A 51 -13.85 -6.85 -12.74
C LEU A 51 -14.01 -7.55 -14.10
N HIS A 52 -13.02 -8.32 -14.53
CA HIS A 52 -13.11 -9.07 -15.78
C HIS A 52 -14.14 -10.22 -15.67
N GLU A 53 -14.17 -10.95 -14.56
CA GLU A 53 -15.17 -12.00 -14.30
C GLU A 53 -16.61 -11.47 -14.25
N THR A 54 -16.78 -10.19 -13.92
CA THR A 54 -18.07 -9.51 -13.81
C THR A 54 -18.43 -8.69 -15.07
N GLU A 55 -17.74 -8.92 -16.19
CA GLU A 55 -17.91 -8.18 -17.46
C GLU A 55 -17.80 -6.65 -17.32
N GLY A 56 -16.96 -6.18 -16.38
CA GLY A 56 -16.77 -4.76 -16.11
C GLY A 56 -17.81 -4.13 -15.18
N ARG A 57 -18.74 -4.91 -14.62
CA ARG A 57 -19.61 -4.44 -13.53
C ARG A 57 -18.81 -4.34 -12.25
N SER A 58 -18.79 -3.18 -11.62
CA SER A 58 -18.05 -3.01 -10.37
C SER A 58 -18.54 -3.97 -9.29
N VAL A 59 -17.65 -4.57 -8.50
CA VAL A 59 -18.03 -5.29 -7.28
C VAL A 59 -18.82 -4.37 -6.32
N LEU A 60 -18.66 -3.05 -6.44
CA LEU A 60 -19.45 -2.05 -5.72
C LEU A 60 -20.80 -1.72 -6.38
N GLU A 61 -20.99 -2.02 -7.67
CA GLU A 61 -22.31 -1.96 -8.32
C GLU A 61 -23.18 -3.17 -7.97
N THR A 62 -22.55 -4.28 -7.56
CA THR A 62 -23.25 -5.49 -7.07
C THR A 62 -23.63 -5.41 -5.60
N VAL A 63 -23.20 -4.36 -4.88
CA VAL A 63 -23.68 -4.09 -3.53
C VAL A 63 -24.99 -3.30 -3.62
N ASP A 64 -26.11 -4.00 -3.56
CA ASP A 64 -27.43 -3.39 -3.40
C ASP A 64 -27.51 -2.74 -2.00
N VAL A 65 -27.21 -1.44 -1.96
CA VAL A 65 -27.24 -0.62 -0.74
C VAL A 65 -28.63 -0.58 -0.12
N ASP A 66 -29.68 -0.70 -0.92
CA ASP A 66 -31.07 -0.72 -0.44
C ASP A 66 -31.37 -2.05 0.27
N SER A 67 -30.88 -3.17 -0.27
CA SER A 67 -30.97 -4.49 0.36
C SER A 67 -30.18 -4.57 1.68
N LEU A 68 -28.96 -4.02 1.73
CA LEU A 68 -28.19 -3.89 2.97
C LEU A 68 -28.92 -3.05 4.03
N THR A 69 -29.53 -1.95 3.60
CA THR A 69 -30.34 -1.10 4.50
C THR A 69 -31.55 -1.86 5.02
N ALA A 70 -32.21 -2.68 4.19
CA ALA A 70 -33.33 -3.53 4.61
C ALA A 70 -32.91 -4.63 5.61
N ILE A 71 -31.75 -5.26 5.42
CA ILE A 71 -31.19 -6.27 6.34
C ILE A 71 -30.81 -5.63 7.68
N LEU A 72 -30.10 -4.49 7.66
CA LEU A 72 -29.66 -3.79 8.87
C LEU A 72 -30.81 -3.15 9.67
N THR A 73 -31.91 -2.78 8.99
CA THR A 73 -33.13 -2.29 9.64
C THR A 73 -34.08 -3.40 10.07
N GLY A 74 -33.68 -4.67 9.92
CA GLY A 74 -34.46 -5.85 10.35
C GLY A 74 -35.73 -6.11 9.53
N LYS A 75 -35.84 -5.48 8.34
CA LYS A 75 -37.02 -5.58 7.47
C LYS A 75 -36.99 -6.76 6.50
N ALA A 76 -35.84 -7.41 6.32
CA ALA A 76 -35.70 -8.61 5.49
C ALA A 76 -34.65 -9.57 6.06
N ALA A 77 -34.97 -10.87 6.10
CA ALA A 77 -34.00 -11.93 6.37
C ALA A 77 -33.21 -12.25 5.09
N PRO A 78 -31.94 -12.70 5.19
CA PRO A 78 -31.18 -13.08 4.00
C PRO A 78 -31.88 -14.24 3.28
N PRO A 79 -31.96 -14.24 1.94
CA PRO A 79 -32.43 -15.40 1.21
C PRO A 79 -31.47 -16.58 1.44
N ALA A 80 -32.03 -17.79 1.50
CA ALA A 80 -31.30 -19.05 1.67
C ALA A 80 -30.46 -19.40 0.44
#